data_AF-A0A7S0AWA5-F1
#
_entry.id   AF-A0A7S0AWA5-F1
#
_cell.length_a   1.000
_cell.length_b   1.000
_cell.length_c   1.000
_cell.angle_alpha   90.00
_cell.angle_beta   90.00
_cell.angle_gamma   90.00
#
_symmetry.space_group_name_H-M   'P 1'
#
loop_
_entity.id
_entity.type
_entity.pdbx_description
1 polymer ?
#
loop_
_entity_poly.entity_id
_entity_poly.type
_entity_poly.pdbx_seq_one_letter_code
_entity_poly.pdbx_strand_id
1 'polypeptide(L)'
;GLLRLLLAFSLAEAALTAWTAATLPPLARATLGGSFLSLGSFNSFLAVLVTLSSALLLPWFSTRVDDWTLLAAGYAVFAAALLLLYYLASVMAMAASAVPLAFGIGAMRSLPAALISRCAPAEAQGEV
;
A
#
# COMPACT_ATOMS: atom_id res chain seq x y z
N GLY A 1 18.57 -1.05 -18.22
CA GLY A 1 17.10 -1.08 -18.15
C GLY A 1 16.61 -1.37 -16.74
N LEU A 2 16.88 -2.58 -16.24
CA LEU A 2 16.36 -3.11 -14.97
C LEU A 2 16.76 -2.31 -13.71
N LEU A 3 18.04 -1.89 -13.58
CA LEU A 3 18.51 -1.14 -12.41
C LEU A 3 17.80 0.21 -12.21
N ARG A 4 17.49 0.91 -13.31
CA ARG A 4 16.75 2.20 -13.25
C ARG A 4 15.30 1.99 -12.87
N LEU A 5 14.69 0.88 -13.30
CA LEU A 5 13.34 0.47 -12.91
C LEU A 5 13.29 0.09 -11.43
N LEU A 6 14.27 -0.67 -10.93
CA LEU A 6 14.41 -1.05 -9.52
C LEU A 6 14.62 0.17 -8.61
N LEU A 7 15.48 1.11 -9.02
CA LEU A 7 15.69 2.36 -8.30
C LEU A 7 14.44 3.24 -8.30
N ALA A 8 13.79 3.42 -9.45
CA ALA A 8 12.55 4.20 -9.53
C ALA A 8 11.43 3.58 -8.68
N PHE A 9 11.33 2.25 -8.68
CA PHE A 9 10.37 1.51 -7.86
C PHE A 9 10.66 1.65 -6.36
N SER A 10 11.88 1.35 -5.92
CA SER A 10 12.26 1.43 -4.51
C SER A 10 12.16 2.86 -3.95
N LEU A 11 12.49 3.89 -4.75
CA LEU A 11 12.28 5.29 -4.38
C LEU A 11 10.81 5.65 -4.25
N ALA A 12 9.97 5.20 -5.20
CA ALA A 12 8.53 5.45 -5.15
C ALA A 12 7.89 4.74 -3.95
N GLU A 13 8.31 3.52 -3.63
CA GLU A 13 7.83 2.74 -2.49
C GLU A 13 8.27 3.36 -1.16
N ALA A 14 9.55 3.76 -1.05
CA ALA A 14 10.06 4.45 0.12
C ALA A 14 9.35 5.78 0.35
N ALA A 15 9.10 6.54 -0.73
CA ALA A 15 8.35 7.79 -0.65
C ALA A 15 6.89 7.56 -0.23
N LEU A 16 6.21 6.55 -0.76
CA LEU A 16 4.84 6.19 -0.38
C LEU A 16 4.76 5.76 1.09
N THR A 17 5.68 4.91 1.53
CA THR A 17 5.73 4.40 2.90
C THR A 17 6.09 5.51 3.90
N ALA A 18 7.08 6.35 3.57
CA ALA A 18 7.44 7.50 4.39
C ALA A 18 6.29 8.50 4.46
N TRP A 19 5.63 8.78 3.33
CA TRP A 19 4.49 9.69 3.30
C TRP A 19 3.33 9.16 4.15
N THR A 20 2.90 7.91 3.95
CA THR A 20 1.80 7.32 4.73
C THR A 20 2.12 7.23 6.22
N ALA A 21 3.33 6.81 6.59
CA ALA A 21 3.73 6.69 8.00
C ALA A 21 3.94 8.06 8.69
N ALA A 22 4.48 9.06 7.99
CA ALA A 22 4.84 10.35 8.58
C ALA A 22 3.72 11.39 8.50
N THR A 23 2.85 11.36 7.48
CA THR A 23 1.86 12.43 7.25
C THR A 23 0.45 12.05 7.68
N LEU A 24 0.08 10.77 7.59
CA LEU A 24 -1.28 10.33 7.90
C LEU A 24 -1.60 10.44 9.40
N PRO A 25 -0.71 10.06 10.34
CA PRO A 25 -1.00 10.22 11.77
C PRO A 25 -1.11 11.70 12.22
N PRO A 26 -0.21 12.61 11.84
CA PRO A 26 -0.38 14.04 12.16
C PRO A 26 -1.62 14.65 11.52
N LEU A 27 -1.95 14.29 10.27
CA LEU A 27 -3.15 14.76 9.59
C LEU A 27 -4.42 14.30 10.34
N ALA A 28 -4.49 13.01 10.68
CA ALA A 28 -5.57 12.46 11.49
C ALA A 28 -5.65 13.10 12.88
N ARG A 29 -4.52 13.46 13.51
CA ARG A 29 -4.52 14.21 14.78
C ARG A 29 -5.14 15.59 14.62
N ALA A 30 -4.73 16.32 13.58
CA ALA A 30 -5.18 17.68 13.32
C ALA A 30 -6.67 17.74 12.97
N THR A 31 -7.18 16.76 12.24
CA THR A 31 -8.58 16.72 11.80
C THR A 31 -9.54 16.07 12.81
N LEU A 32 -9.07 15.09 13.60
CA LEU A 32 -9.92 14.28 14.48
C LEU A 32 -9.64 14.47 15.98
N GLY A 33 -8.60 15.24 16.36
CA GLY A 33 -8.27 15.53 17.76
C GLY A 33 -7.77 14.33 18.57
N GLY A 34 -7.36 13.23 17.91
CA GLY A 34 -6.98 11.97 18.56
C GLY A 34 -5.72 12.03 19.43
N SER A 35 -5.61 11.09 20.38
CA SER A 35 -4.40 10.91 21.18
C SER A 35 -3.30 10.21 20.39
N PHE A 36 -2.02 10.48 20.69
CA PHE A 36 -0.88 9.83 20.02
C PHE A 36 -0.93 8.29 20.12
N LEU A 37 -1.38 7.75 21.27
CA LEU A 37 -1.54 6.31 21.46
C LEU A 37 -2.58 5.72 20.50
N SER A 38 -3.72 6.39 20.31
CA SER A 38 -4.76 5.95 19.37
C SER A 38 -4.28 5.94 17.91
N LEU A 39 -3.45 6.91 17.53
CA LEU A 39 -2.85 7.00 16.20
C LEU A 39 -1.76 5.94 15.98
N GLY A 40 -0.97 5.66 17.01
CA GLY A 40 0.01 4.57 17.01
C GLY A 40 -0.68 3.21 16.80
N SER A 41 -1.74 2.92 17.55
CA SER A 41 -2.53 1.69 17.38
C SER A 41 -3.15 1.60 15.99
N PHE A 42 -3.66 2.71 15.44
CA PHE A 42 -4.18 2.75 14.07
C PHE A 42 -3.11 2.44 13.03
N ASN A 43 -1.91 2.99 13.18
CA ASN A 43 -0.79 2.70 12.27
C ASN A 43 -0.34 1.24 12.36
N SER A 44 -0.28 0.66 13.56
CA SER A 44 0.00 -0.77 13.74
C SER A 44 -1.08 -1.64 13.07
N PHE A 45 -2.35 -1.28 13.23
CA PHE A 45 -3.45 -1.98 12.58
C PHE A 45 -3.35 -1.91 11.04
N LEU A 46 -3.06 -0.73 10.49
CA LEU A 46 -2.79 -0.56 9.06
C LEU A 46 -1.63 -1.43 8.58
N ALA A 47 -0.53 -1.49 9.33
CA ALA A 47 0.63 -2.31 8.96
C ALA A 47 0.27 -3.81 8.90
N VAL A 48 -0.53 -4.30 9.84
CA VAL A 48 -1.05 -5.68 9.83
C VAL A 48 -1.94 -5.91 8.60
N LEU A 49 -2.86 -4.98 8.31
CA LEU A 49 -3.73 -5.10 7.14
C LEU A 49 -2.94 -5.09 5.82
N VAL A 50 -1.92 -4.24 5.70
CA VAL A 50 -1.03 -4.21 4.53
C VAL A 50 -0.35 -5.57 4.37
N THR A 51 0.18 -6.11 5.47
CA THR A 51 0.86 -7.41 5.48
C THR A 51 -0.09 -8.53 5.03
N LEU A 52 -1.29 -8.59 5.61
CA LEU A 52 -2.33 -9.56 5.21
C LEU A 52 -2.74 -9.41 3.76
N SER A 53 -2.89 -8.17 3.28
CA SER A 53 -3.23 -7.88 1.89
C SER A 53 -2.14 -8.39 0.94
N SER A 54 -0.87 -8.13 1.28
CA SER A 54 0.27 -8.59 0.49
C SER A 54 0.48 -10.10 0.50
N ALA A 55 0.24 -10.76 1.62
CA ALA A 55 0.52 -12.17 1.79
C ALA A 55 -0.62 -13.08 1.30
N LEU A 56 -1.88 -12.61 1.35
CA LEU A 56 -3.05 -13.45 1.09
C LEU A 56 -3.92 -12.91 -0.04
N LEU A 57 -4.37 -11.66 0.05
CA LEU A 57 -5.34 -11.11 -0.90
C LEU A 57 -4.74 -10.96 -2.30
N LEU A 58 -3.58 -10.31 -2.42
CA LEU A 58 -2.97 -10.06 -3.71
C LEU A 58 -2.56 -11.35 -4.45
N PRO A 59 -1.92 -12.34 -3.81
CA PRO A 59 -1.65 -13.62 -4.47
C PRO A 59 -2.93 -14.34 -4.90
N TRP A 60 -4.00 -14.26 -4.11
CA TRP A 60 -5.28 -14.83 -4.50
C TRP A 60 -5.90 -14.10 -5.70
N PHE A 61 -5.81 -12.78 -5.76
CA PHE A 61 -6.29 -11.99 -6.90
C PHE A 61 -5.44 -12.17 -8.16
N SER A 62 -4.12 -12.32 -8.04
CA SER A 62 -3.23 -12.51 -9.20
C SER A 62 -3.46 -13.84 -9.92
N THR A 63 -4.11 -14.82 -9.29
CA THR A 63 -4.58 -16.03 -9.99
C THR A 63 -5.78 -15.79 -10.91
N ARG A 64 -6.50 -14.67 -10.76
CA ARG A 64 -7.75 -14.36 -11.48
C ARG A 64 -7.66 -13.12 -12.36
N VAL A 65 -6.74 -12.21 -12.06
CA VAL A 65 -6.61 -10.90 -12.69
C VAL A 65 -5.15 -10.65 -13.00
N ASP A 66 -4.87 -10.02 -14.13
CA ASP A 66 -3.51 -9.63 -14.51
C ASP A 66 -2.90 -8.64 -13.51
N ASP A 67 -1.60 -8.78 -13.27
CA ASP A 67 -0.86 -8.01 -12.26
C ASP A 67 -0.90 -6.50 -12.54
N TRP A 68 -0.92 -6.09 -13.81
CA TRP A 68 -1.08 -4.68 -14.20
C TRP A 68 -2.45 -4.12 -13.85
N THR A 69 -3.51 -4.90 -14.07
CA THR A 69 -4.88 -4.50 -13.72
C THR A 69 -5.02 -4.40 -12.21
N LEU A 70 -4.43 -5.35 -11.48
CA LEU A 70 -4.45 -5.36 -10.03
C LEU A 70 -3.65 -4.19 -9.44
N LEU A 71 -2.54 -3.79 -10.07
CA LEU A 71 -1.75 -2.62 -9.71
C LEU A 71 -2.53 -1.32 -9.94
N ALA A 72 -3.18 -1.18 -11.10
CA ALA A 72 -4.04 -0.03 -11.41
C ALA A 72 -5.22 0.07 -10.43
N ALA A 73 -5.85 -1.06 -10.09
CA ALA A 73 -6.89 -1.11 -9.08
C ALA A 73 -6.36 -0.70 -7.69
N GLY A 74 -5.15 -1.14 -7.33
CA GLY A 74 -4.47 -0.72 -6.10
C GLY A 74 -4.29 0.80 -6.00
N TYR A 75 -3.81 1.44 -7.08
CA TYR A 75 -3.70 2.90 -7.15
C TYR A 75 -5.06 3.60 -7.03
N ALA A 76 -6.08 3.11 -7.74
CA ALA A 76 -7.42 3.70 -7.72
C ALA A 76 -8.07 3.60 -6.33
N VAL A 77 -7.96 2.43 -5.68
CA VAL A 77 -8.50 2.19 -4.33
C VAL A 77 -7.77 3.05 -3.30
N PHE A 78 -6.45 3.18 -3.40
CA PHE A 78 -5.67 4.08 -2.54
C PHE A 78 -6.10 5.54 -2.69
N ALA A 79 -6.20 6.03 -3.94
CA ALA A 79 -6.62 7.39 -4.21
C ALA A 79 -8.05 7.67 -3.69
N ALA A 80 -8.98 6.74 -3.90
CA ALA A 80 -10.34 6.83 -3.38
C ALA A 80 -10.37 6.90 -1.84
N ALA A 81 -9.54 6.11 -1.17
CA ALA A 81 -9.46 6.12 0.29
C ALA A 81 -8.86 7.43 0.84
N LEU A 82 -7.87 8.00 0.15
CA LEU A 82 -7.35 9.32 0.50
C LEU A 82 -8.38 10.43 0.28
N LEU A 83 -9.12 10.39 -0.83
CA LEU A 83 -10.22 11.33 -1.07
C LEU A 83 -11.30 11.20 0.00
N LEU A 84 -11.64 9.97 0.41
CA LEU A 84 -12.58 9.73 1.49
C LEU A 84 -12.12 10.38 2.81
N LEU A 85 -10.84 10.22 3.17
CA LEU A 85 -10.25 10.86 4.34
C LEU A 85 -10.22 12.38 4.25
N TYR A 86 -9.96 12.91 3.05
CA TYR A 86 -9.90 14.34 2.81
C TYR A 86 -11.28 15.02 2.93
N TYR A 87 -12.31 14.42 2.32
CA TYR A 87 -13.65 14.98 2.29
C TYR A 87 -14.48 14.68 3.54
N LEU A 88 -14.22 13.55 4.21
CA LEU A 88 -14.92 13.15 5.43
C LEU A 88 -13.95 13.07 6.61
N ALA A 89 -13.79 14.20 7.31
CA ALA A 89 -13.06 14.27 8.57
C ALA A 89 -13.88 13.65 9.72
N SER A 90 -14.03 12.32 9.72
CA SER A 90 -14.67 11.57 10.81
C SER A 90 -13.89 10.32 11.18
N VAL A 91 -14.01 9.89 12.44
CA VAL A 91 -13.43 8.62 12.93
C VAL A 91 -13.95 7.43 12.12
N MET A 92 -15.23 7.48 11.72
CA MET A 92 -15.85 6.44 10.89
C MET A 92 -15.22 6.38 9.49
N ALA A 93 -14.97 7.53 8.86
CA ALA A 93 -14.27 7.59 7.58
C ALA A 93 -12.81 7.10 7.70
N MET A 94 -12.13 7.43 8.81
CA MET A 94 -10.79 6.91 9.09
C MET A 94 -10.77 5.39 9.20
N ALA A 95 -11.70 4.81 9.96
CA ALA A 95 -11.84 3.36 10.07
C ALA A 95 -12.20 2.71 8.72
N ALA A 96 -13.15 3.28 7.98
CA ALA A 96 -13.57 2.78 6.67
C ALA A 96 -12.45 2.86 5.61
N SER A 97 -11.57 3.86 5.70
CA SER A 97 -10.44 4.03 4.78
C SER A 97 -9.29 3.05 5.03
N ALA A 98 -9.22 2.41 6.20
CA ALA A 98 -8.07 1.60 6.59
C ALA A 98 -7.85 0.38 5.69
N VAL A 99 -8.92 -0.34 5.37
CA VAL A 99 -8.88 -1.52 4.49
C VAL A 99 -8.48 -1.15 3.05
N PRO A 100 -9.13 -0.18 2.38
CA PRO A 100 -8.72 0.19 1.02
C PRO A 100 -7.33 0.83 0.97
N LEU A 101 -6.92 1.63 1.97
CA LEU A 101 -5.53 2.10 2.07
C LEU A 101 -4.55 0.94 2.16
N ALA A 102 -4.82 -0.03 3.04
CA ALA A 102 -3.96 -1.17 3.23
C ALA A 102 -3.84 -2.04 1.97
N PHE A 103 -4.95 -2.27 1.27
CA PHE A 103 -4.95 -2.97 -0.01
C PHE A 103 -4.13 -2.22 -1.07
N GLY A 104 -4.38 -0.93 -1.24
CA GLY A 104 -3.67 -0.11 -2.22
C GLY A 104 -2.17 -0.04 -1.96
N ILE A 105 -1.77 0.17 -0.71
CA ILE A 105 -0.36 0.13 -0.29
C ILE A 105 0.21 -1.27 -0.57
N GLY A 106 -0.47 -2.34 -0.15
CA GLY A 106 -0.04 -3.71 -0.44
C GLY A 106 0.19 -3.95 -1.94
N ALA A 107 -0.75 -3.52 -2.79
CA ALA A 107 -0.68 -3.69 -4.24
C ALA A 107 0.53 -2.97 -4.83
N MET A 108 0.73 -1.70 -4.44
CA MET A 108 1.87 -0.90 -4.88
C MET A 108 3.21 -1.45 -4.41
N ARG A 109 3.26 -2.19 -3.29
CA ARG A 109 4.48 -2.80 -2.76
C ARG A 109 4.79 -4.15 -3.37
N SER A 110 3.79 -5.03 -3.50
CA SER A 110 4.02 -6.44 -3.84
C SER A 110 3.99 -6.74 -5.33
N LEU A 111 3.13 -6.05 -6.09
CA LEU A 111 2.93 -6.38 -7.51
C LEU A 111 4.10 -5.98 -8.39
N PRO A 112 4.74 -4.80 -8.22
CA PRO A 112 5.90 -4.48 -9.05
C PRO A 112 7.08 -5.41 -8.78
N ALA A 113 7.26 -5.86 -7.53
CA ALA A 113 8.27 -6.87 -7.20
C ALA A 113 8.00 -8.20 -7.92
N ALA A 114 6.73 -8.64 -7.98
CA ALA A 114 6.32 -9.83 -8.72
C ALA A 114 6.46 -9.66 -10.25
N LEU A 115 6.15 -8.49 -10.79
CA LEU A 115 6.34 -8.18 -12.21
C LEU A 115 7.83 -8.20 -12.58
N ILE A 116 8.68 -7.60 -11.74
CA ILE A 116 10.13 -7.60 -11.95
C ILE A 116 10.70 -9.01 -11.86
N SER A 117 10.24 -9.82 -10.89
CA SER A 117 10.72 -11.20 -10.78
C SER A 117 10.39 -11.99 -12.05
N ARG A 118 9.17 -11.89 -12.60
CA ARG A 118 8.80 -12.55 -13.87
C ARG A 118 9.62 -12.09 -15.09
N CYS A 119 10.14 -10.88 -15.08
CA CYS A 119 11.01 -10.36 -16.15
C CYS A 119 12.50 -10.67 -15.94
N ALA A 120 12.90 -11.16 -14.76
CA ALA A 120 14.28 -11.52 -14.49
C ALA A 120 14.62 -12.91 -15.09
N PRO A 121 15.84 -13.12 -15.63
CA PRO A 121 16.28 -14.45 -16.05
C PRO A 121 16.30 -15.42 -14.87
N ALA A 122 16.03 -16.71 -15.11
CA ALA A 122 15.92 -17.75 -14.07
C ALA A 122 17.15 -17.82 -13.15
N GLU A 123 18.34 -17.59 -13.69
CA GLU A 123 19.62 -17.51 -12.97
C GLU A 123 19.64 -16.41 -11.89
N ALA A 124 18.87 -15.33 -12.07
CA ALA A 124 18.76 -14.21 -11.13
C ALA A 124 17.59 -14.38 -10.14
N GLN A 125 16.74 -15.39 -10.33
CA GLN A 125 15.61 -15.71 -9.44
C GLN A 125 16.01 -16.67 -8.31
N GLY A 126 17.26 -17.16 -8.30
CA GLY A 126 17.75 -18.10 -7.29
C GLY A 126 17.27 -19.54 -7.49
N GLU A 127 16.71 -19.86 -8.66
CA GLU A 127 16.44 -21.24 -9.08
C GLU A 127 17.74 -21.85 -9.64
N VAL A 128 18.45 -22.60 -8.80
CA VAL A 128 19.57 -23.48 -9.18
C VAL A 128 19.28 -24.89 -8.69
#